data_AF-E8WJ31-F1
#
_entry.id   AF-E8WJ31-F1
#
_cell.length_a   1.000
_cell.length_b   1.000
_cell.length_c   1.000
_cell.angle_alpha   90.00
_cell.angle_beta   90.00
_cell.angle_gamma   90.00
#
_symmetry.space_group_name_H-M   'P 1'
#
loop_
_entity.id
_entity.type
_entity.pdbx_description
1 polymer ?
#
loop_
_entity_poly.entity_id
_entity_poly.type
_entity_poly.pdbx_seq_one_letter_code
_entity_poly.pdbx_strand_id
1 'polypeptide(L)'
;MSLNRATEKALARRWETRWFNGGMNTCRQVLDKPISKRETRKVVKTAAKEGAKEAVSETLPQTSGVLLPGSKPLPQEPACIVNASSTDMVLIYGNCASLIDNFPHRIIEVKGQTLLTVGKKDKGLTISGRFFSKDNRIVAELKDNRFFVNPNNYFRIERPNKHSLIVYDQQGNQALNVEYLNVSTIKILGRFYFPDRPPLVIDENGTSFGGFSLSNVCIGHAGGTEISFN
;
A
#
# COMPACT_ATOMS: atom_id res chain seq x y z
N MET A 1 33.31 26.63 -49.23
CA MET A 1 32.85 26.39 -47.85
C MET A 1 32.54 24.90 -47.69
N SER A 2 33.46 23.92 -47.62
CA SER A 2 34.86 23.82 -47.14
C SER A 2 35.06 23.89 -45.61
N LEU A 3 35.33 22.71 -45.00
CA LEU A 3 36.08 22.48 -43.75
C LEU A 3 35.36 22.95 -42.44
N ASN A 4 35.54 22.37 -41.24
CA ASN A 4 36.28 21.16 -40.84
C ASN A 4 35.81 20.56 -39.50
N ARG A 5 36.36 19.37 -39.21
CA ARG A 5 36.47 18.59 -37.96
C ARG A 5 36.36 19.29 -36.58
N ALA A 6 35.70 18.57 -35.66
CA ALA A 6 36.09 18.18 -34.29
C ALA A 6 36.83 19.18 -33.36
N THR A 7 36.31 19.32 -32.12
CA THR A 7 36.85 18.67 -30.89
C THR A 7 36.06 19.14 -29.67
N GLU A 8 35.69 18.24 -28.75
CA GLU A 8 35.58 18.61 -27.33
C GLU A 8 35.90 17.42 -26.41
N LYS A 9 36.92 17.61 -25.58
CA LYS A 9 37.42 16.67 -24.55
C LYS A 9 37.68 17.48 -23.28
N ALA A 10 36.97 17.19 -22.20
CA ALA A 10 37.35 17.53 -20.82
C ALA A 10 36.63 16.56 -19.86
N LEU A 11 37.34 15.64 -19.19
CA LEU A 11 37.90 15.80 -17.82
C LEU A 11 36.81 15.96 -16.74
N ALA A 12 36.44 14.91 -16.00
CA ALA A 12 36.77 14.70 -14.56
C ALA A 12 36.01 13.45 -14.00
N ARG A 13 36.35 12.78 -12.88
CA ARG A 13 37.58 12.72 -12.04
C ARG A 13 37.57 11.43 -11.17
N ARG A 14 38.61 10.59 -11.30
CA ARG A 14 39.45 10.03 -10.20
C ARG A 14 38.78 9.69 -8.84
N TRP A 15 38.64 8.39 -8.54
CA TRP A 15 38.71 7.83 -7.17
C TRP A 15 39.41 6.46 -7.20
N GLU A 16 40.42 6.27 -6.34
CA GLU A 16 41.14 5.00 -6.10
C GLU A 16 41.35 4.84 -4.58
N THR A 17 40.96 3.70 -4.03
CA THR A 17 41.39 3.12 -2.73
C THR A 17 40.84 1.68 -2.72
N ARG A 18 41.56 0.61 -3.09
CA ARG A 18 42.89 0.06 -2.71
C ARG A 18 42.86 -0.72 -1.38
N TRP A 19 43.37 -1.95 -1.46
CA TRP A 19 43.68 -2.94 -0.40
C TRP A 19 42.60 -3.93 0.06
N PHE A 20 42.73 -5.19 -0.37
CA PHE A 20 43.19 -6.24 0.56
C PHE A 20 44.02 -7.32 -0.17
N ASN A 21 44.99 -7.93 0.53
CA ASN A 21 45.91 -8.93 0.01
C ASN A 21 45.43 -10.36 0.28
N GLY A 22 45.87 -11.33 -0.53
CA GLY A 22 46.02 -12.73 -0.08
C GLY A 22 45.79 -13.80 -1.17
N GLY A 23 46.68 -14.80 -1.23
CA GLY A 23 46.42 -16.08 -1.92
C GLY A 23 47.35 -16.39 -3.10
N MET A 24 48.31 -17.29 -2.86
CA MET A 24 49.31 -17.73 -3.84
C MET A 24 48.84 -18.93 -4.70
N ASN A 25 49.28 -18.93 -5.96
CA ASN A 25 49.78 -20.07 -6.75
C ASN A 25 48.87 -21.03 -7.56
N THR A 26 49.47 -21.37 -8.72
CA THR A 26 49.17 -22.43 -9.72
C THR A 26 47.86 -22.37 -10.52
N CYS A 27 47.96 -21.84 -11.74
CA CYS A 27 47.54 -22.61 -12.92
C CYS A 27 48.29 -22.24 -14.21
N ARG A 28 49.16 -23.17 -14.60
CA ARG A 28 49.68 -23.54 -15.93
C ARG A 28 49.24 -22.71 -17.16
N GLN A 29 50.23 -22.29 -17.95
CA GLN A 29 50.06 -21.77 -19.32
C GLN A 29 49.33 -22.78 -20.22
N VAL A 30 48.36 -22.32 -21.02
CA VAL A 30 47.89 -23.00 -22.24
C VAL A 30 47.80 -22.01 -23.39
N LEU A 31 48.80 -22.13 -24.26
CA LEU A 31 48.97 -21.66 -25.64
C LEU A 31 47.77 -21.06 -26.39
N ASP A 32 48.06 -19.96 -27.09
CA ASP A 32 47.24 -19.35 -28.13
C ASP A 32 46.73 -20.34 -29.19
N LYS A 33 45.48 -20.16 -29.62
CA LYS A 33 44.98 -20.64 -30.91
C LYS A 33 44.15 -19.54 -31.59
N PRO A 34 44.45 -19.16 -32.85
CA PRO A 34 43.67 -18.16 -33.57
C PRO A 34 42.28 -18.71 -33.93
N ILE A 35 41.23 -18.03 -33.48
CA ILE A 35 39.83 -18.40 -33.76
C ILE A 35 39.53 -18.16 -35.24
N SER A 36 39.06 -19.19 -35.94
CA SER A 36 38.81 -19.13 -37.39
C SER A 36 37.54 -18.31 -37.72
N LYS A 37 37.61 -17.48 -38.77
CA LYS A 37 36.55 -16.52 -39.17
C LYS A 37 35.31 -17.16 -39.85
N ARG A 38 34.86 -18.36 -39.44
CA ARG A 38 33.80 -19.10 -40.15
C ARG A 38 32.47 -19.34 -39.41
N GLU A 39 32.35 -18.97 -38.12
CA GLU A 39 31.13 -19.23 -37.33
C GLU A 39 30.22 -18.02 -37.05
N THR A 40 30.55 -16.83 -37.55
CA THR A 40 29.74 -15.61 -37.34
C THR A 40 28.44 -15.53 -38.17
N ARG A 41 28.04 -16.60 -38.88
CA ARG A 41 26.86 -16.60 -39.79
C ARG A 41 25.62 -17.38 -39.33
N LYS A 42 25.61 -17.97 -38.13
CA LYS A 42 24.42 -18.70 -37.59
C LYS A 42 23.67 -18.04 -36.44
N VAL A 43 24.16 -16.92 -35.88
CA VAL A 43 23.52 -16.25 -34.72
C VAL A 43 22.51 -15.17 -35.14
N VAL A 44 22.57 -14.65 -36.37
CA VAL A 44 21.79 -13.48 -36.83
C VAL A 44 20.36 -13.82 -37.32
N LYS A 45 19.84 -15.03 -37.05
CA LYS A 45 18.47 -15.45 -37.45
C LYS A 45 17.53 -15.82 -36.31
N THR A 46 17.95 -15.65 -35.05
CA THR A 46 17.12 -15.89 -33.85
C THR A 46 17.11 -14.68 -32.92
N ALA A 47 16.97 -13.48 -33.49
CA ALA A 47 16.95 -12.20 -32.76
C ALA A 47 15.90 -11.22 -33.33
N ALA A 48 14.84 -11.73 -33.96
CA ALA A 48 13.81 -10.94 -34.63
C ALA A 48 12.37 -11.38 -34.26
N LYS A 49 12.19 -12.00 -33.08
CA LYS A 49 10.88 -12.50 -32.64
C LYS A 49 10.60 -12.38 -31.13
N GLU A 50 11.27 -11.46 -30.44
CA GLU A 50 11.02 -11.12 -29.02
C GLU A 50 10.74 -9.60 -28.84
N GLY A 51 10.13 -8.99 -29.85
CA GLY A 51 9.65 -7.60 -29.85
C GLY A 51 8.12 -7.52 -29.84
N ALA A 52 7.45 -8.33 -29.02
CA ALA A 52 6.00 -8.49 -29.04
C ALA A 52 5.33 -7.92 -27.79
N LYS A 53 5.07 -6.61 -27.83
CA LYS A 53 3.91 -5.96 -27.20
C LYS A 53 3.63 -6.30 -25.72
N GLU A 54 4.40 -5.69 -24.82
CA GLU A 54 3.80 -5.24 -23.56
C GLU A 54 2.98 -3.98 -23.85
N ALA A 55 1.79 -4.19 -24.44
CA ALA A 55 0.83 -3.12 -24.62
C ALA A 55 0.28 -2.76 -23.24
N VAL A 56 0.64 -1.57 -22.74
CA VAL A 56 0.03 -0.99 -21.54
C VAL A 56 -1.45 -0.76 -21.84
N SER A 57 -2.26 -1.76 -21.52
CA SER A 57 -3.70 -1.63 -21.52
C SER A 57 -4.06 -0.68 -20.39
N GLU A 58 -4.50 0.53 -20.75
CA GLU A 58 -5.14 1.45 -19.82
C GLU A 58 -6.48 0.85 -19.37
N THR A 59 -6.42 -0.12 -18.46
CA THR A 59 -7.59 -0.63 -17.77
C THR A 59 -8.15 0.50 -16.92
N LEU A 60 -9.37 0.94 -17.25
CA LEU A 60 -10.08 1.97 -16.48
C LEU A 60 -10.03 1.65 -14.98
N PRO A 61 -9.85 2.67 -14.10
CA PRO A 61 -9.74 2.45 -12.67
C PRO A 61 -10.97 1.72 -12.14
N GLN A 62 -10.75 0.60 -11.47
CA GLN A 62 -11.82 -0.23 -10.94
C GLN A 62 -12.53 0.50 -9.79
N THR A 63 -13.67 1.12 -10.08
CA THR A 63 -14.50 1.84 -9.10
C THR A 63 -15.34 0.94 -8.21
N SER A 64 -15.45 -0.37 -8.49
CA SER A 64 -16.16 -1.30 -7.62
C SER A 64 -15.57 -2.70 -7.61
N GLY A 65 -15.66 -3.38 -6.46
CA GLY A 65 -15.09 -4.71 -6.30
C GLY A 65 -15.24 -5.24 -4.88
N VAL A 66 -14.43 -6.24 -4.55
CA VAL A 66 -14.39 -6.87 -3.23
C VAL A 66 -12.96 -6.88 -2.72
N LEU A 67 -12.75 -6.47 -1.47
CA LEU A 67 -11.53 -6.68 -0.71
C LEU A 67 -11.49 -8.14 -0.22
N LEU A 68 -10.40 -8.83 -0.52
CA LEU A 68 -10.17 -10.20 -0.06
C LEU A 68 -9.15 -10.19 1.09
N PRO A 69 -9.23 -11.08 2.08
CA PRO A 69 -8.17 -11.22 3.06
C PRO A 69 -6.86 -11.62 2.39
N GLY A 70 -5.76 -11.02 2.82
CA GLY A 70 -4.40 -11.41 2.44
C GLY A 70 -3.92 -12.63 3.21
N SER A 71 -2.60 -12.86 3.17
CA SER A 71 -1.90 -13.92 3.90
C SER A 71 -0.69 -13.38 4.67
N LYS A 72 -0.70 -12.08 5.01
CA LYS A 72 0.37 -11.48 5.83
C LYS A 72 0.24 -11.98 7.28
N PRO A 73 1.35 -12.26 7.98
CA PRO A 73 1.29 -12.53 9.41
C PRO A 73 0.67 -11.34 10.15
N LEU A 74 0.16 -11.58 11.36
CA LEU A 74 -0.20 -10.48 12.25
C LEU A 74 1.05 -9.59 12.46
N PRO A 75 0.96 -8.27 12.27
CA PRO A 75 2.08 -7.37 12.54
C PRO A 75 2.53 -7.45 14.00
N GLN A 76 3.82 -7.22 14.26
CA GLN A 76 4.32 -7.06 15.64
C GLN A 76 4.02 -5.67 16.21
N GLU A 77 3.64 -4.72 15.36
CA GLU A 77 3.29 -3.35 15.74
C GLU A 77 1.81 -3.02 15.47
N PRO A 78 1.14 -2.26 16.36
CA PRO A 78 1.70 -1.66 17.58
C PRO A 78 1.99 -2.70 18.68
N ALA A 79 3.07 -2.50 19.44
CA ALA A 79 3.64 -3.46 20.41
C ALA A 79 2.67 -4.11 21.43
N CYS A 80 1.44 -3.63 21.57
CA CYS A 80 0.38 -4.25 22.35
C CYS A 80 -0.23 -5.52 21.72
N ILE A 81 -0.21 -5.67 20.38
CA ILE A 81 -0.82 -6.82 19.69
C ILE A 81 0.09 -8.06 19.67
N VAL A 82 1.29 -7.97 20.26
CA VAL A 82 2.24 -9.09 20.41
C VAL A 82 1.67 -10.28 21.17
N ASN A 83 0.66 -10.05 22.03
CA ASN A 83 -0.04 -11.09 22.80
C ASN A 83 -1.34 -11.56 22.15
N ALA A 84 -1.75 -10.98 21.00
CA ALA A 84 -2.96 -11.40 20.31
C ALA A 84 -2.76 -12.77 19.65
N SER A 85 -3.72 -13.65 19.88
CA SER A 85 -3.77 -14.98 19.29
C SER A 85 -4.19 -14.94 17.82
N SER A 86 -3.98 -16.05 17.10
CA SER A 86 -4.49 -16.20 15.73
C SER A 86 -6.03 -16.25 15.64
N THR A 87 -6.73 -16.36 16.78
CA THR A 87 -8.19 -16.30 16.86
C THR A 87 -8.73 -14.89 17.14
N ASP A 88 -7.89 -13.97 17.62
CA ASP A 88 -8.29 -12.61 17.91
C ASP A 88 -8.47 -11.80 16.62
N MET A 89 -9.51 -10.98 16.60
CA MET A 89 -9.80 -10.11 15.47
C MET A 89 -9.23 -8.73 15.77
N VAL A 90 -8.33 -8.27 14.90
CA VAL A 90 -7.50 -7.09 15.14
C VAL A 90 -7.84 -6.01 14.12
N LEU A 91 -8.22 -4.85 14.61
CA LEU A 91 -8.28 -3.62 13.82
C LEU A 91 -7.03 -2.80 14.12
N ILE A 92 -6.31 -2.37 13.08
CA ILE A 92 -5.18 -1.44 13.21
C ILE A 92 -5.59 -0.11 12.59
N TYR A 93 -5.41 0.99 13.33
CA TYR A 93 -5.74 2.34 12.89
C TYR A 93 -4.59 3.29 13.22
N GLY A 94 -3.75 3.54 12.22
CA GLY A 94 -2.44 4.17 12.41
C GLY A 94 -1.49 3.25 13.16
N ASN A 95 -0.85 3.77 14.21
CA ASN A 95 -0.12 2.98 15.21
C ASN A 95 -0.96 2.66 16.47
N CYS A 96 -2.28 2.71 16.38
CA CYS A 96 -3.19 2.20 17.40
C CYS A 96 -3.83 0.89 16.94
N ALA A 97 -4.29 0.07 17.88
CA ALA A 97 -4.98 -1.19 17.56
C ALA A 97 -6.11 -1.53 18.53
N SER A 98 -7.08 -2.30 18.05
CA SER A 98 -8.22 -2.78 18.82
C SER A 98 -8.37 -4.30 18.68
N LEU A 99 -8.53 -5.00 19.80
CA LEU A 99 -8.90 -6.41 19.87
C LEU A 99 -10.43 -6.51 19.99
N ILE A 100 -11.05 -7.00 18.92
CA ILE A 100 -12.50 -7.03 18.74
C ILE A 100 -13.03 -8.44 18.98
N ASP A 101 -13.88 -8.58 20.01
CA ASP A 101 -14.57 -9.82 20.38
C ASP A 101 -16.10 -9.76 20.13
N ASN A 102 -16.67 -8.55 20.10
CA ASN A 102 -18.09 -8.30 19.93
C ASN A 102 -18.43 -7.74 18.53
N PHE A 103 -19.46 -8.29 17.88
CA PHE A 103 -19.87 -7.90 16.52
C PHE A 103 -21.39 -7.63 16.43
N PRO A 104 -21.84 -6.62 15.65
CA PRO A 104 -21.03 -5.66 14.88
C PRO A 104 -20.32 -4.64 15.79
N HIS A 105 -19.03 -4.42 15.53
CA HIS A 105 -18.21 -3.46 16.25
C HIS A 105 -18.27 -2.08 15.58
N ARG A 106 -18.38 -1.01 16.39
CA ARG A 106 -18.51 0.37 15.90
C ARG A 106 -17.17 1.08 16.07
N ILE A 107 -16.52 1.41 14.96
CA ILE A 107 -15.19 2.05 14.98
C ILE A 107 -15.37 3.57 15.12
N ILE A 108 -16.14 4.17 14.21
CA ILE A 108 -16.39 5.62 14.17
C ILE A 108 -17.88 5.88 14.28
N GLU A 109 -18.28 6.68 15.26
CA GLU A 109 -19.63 7.19 15.44
C GLU A 109 -19.62 8.71 15.62
N VAL A 110 -20.56 9.40 14.96
CA VAL A 110 -20.72 10.85 15.06
C VAL A 110 -22.20 11.15 15.26
N LYS A 111 -22.56 11.84 16.35
CA LYS A 111 -23.95 12.18 16.70
C LYS A 111 -24.90 10.97 16.68
N GLY A 112 -24.43 9.81 17.13
CA GLY A 112 -25.16 8.54 17.10
C GLY A 112 -25.28 7.88 15.71
N GLN A 113 -24.75 8.49 14.65
CA GLN A 113 -24.65 7.87 13.33
C GLN A 113 -23.31 7.15 13.21
N THR A 114 -23.35 5.81 13.12
CA THR A 114 -22.13 5.03 12.85
C THR A 114 -21.68 5.23 11.40
N LEU A 115 -20.41 5.59 11.23
CA LEU A 115 -19.78 5.89 9.93
C LEU A 115 -18.87 4.76 9.45
N LEU A 116 -18.29 4.01 10.40
CA LEU A 116 -17.40 2.90 10.14
C LEU A 116 -17.63 1.79 11.16
N THR A 117 -17.79 0.57 10.65
CA THR A 117 -18.09 -0.65 11.41
C THR A 117 -17.23 -1.80 10.91
N VAL A 118 -16.94 -2.72 11.83
CA VAL A 118 -16.40 -4.04 11.51
C VAL A 118 -17.39 -5.12 11.97
N GLY A 119 -17.73 -6.02 11.05
CA GLY A 119 -18.52 -7.21 11.30
C GLY A 119 -17.65 -8.48 11.21
N LYS A 120 -18.29 -9.62 11.44
CA LYS A 120 -17.70 -10.95 11.26
C LYS A 120 -18.65 -11.80 10.44
N LYS A 121 -18.12 -12.52 9.45
CA LYS A 121 -18.83 -13.53 8.65
C LYS A 121 -17.96 -14.78 8.53
N ASP A 122 -18.48 -15.85 7.93
CA ASP A 122 -17.80 -17.15 7.81
C ASP A 122 -16.39 -17.10 7.21
N LYS A 123 -16.07 -16.02 6.46
CA LYS A 123 -14.78 -15.82 5.78
C LYS A 123 -13.81 -14.88 6.52
N GLY A 124 -14.13 -14.48 7.75
CA GLY A 124 -13.34 -13.54 8.57
C GLY A 124 -14.04 -12.21 8.81
N LEU A 125 -13.24 -11.17 9.06
CA LEU A 125 -13.73 -9.81 9.26
C LEU A 125 -14.45 -9.24 8.02
N THR A 126 -15.43 -8.38 8.27
CA THR A 126 -16.01 -7.51 7.25
C THR A 126 -15.90 -6.04 7.65
N ILE A 127 -15.56 -5.16 6.71
CA ILE A 127 -15.59 -3.70 6.89
C ILE A 127 -16.78 -3.10 6.15
N SER A 128 -17.50 -2.21 6.82
CA SER A 128 -18.62 -1.43 6.26
C SER A 128 -18.57 0.01 6.74
N GLY A 129 -18.71 0.98 5.85
CA GLY A 129 -18.66 2.41 6.19
C GLY A 129 -18.81 3.33 4.98
N ARG A 130 -19.04 4.62 5.24
CA ARG A 130 -19.15 5.66 4.19
C ARG A 130 -18.09 6.73 4.41
N PHE A 131 -17.41 7.09 3.33
CA PHE A 131 -16.26 7.99 3.34
C PHE A 131 -16.61 9.25 2.54
N PHE A 132 -16.46 10.40 3.18
CA PHE A 132 -16.92 11.69 2.67
C PHE A 132 -15.73 12.61 2.39
N SER A 133 -15.84 13.47 1.38
CA SER A 133 -14.91 14.58 1.11
C SER A 133 -15.23 15.78 2.01
N LYS A 134 -14.37 16.80 1.99
CA LYS A 134 -14.52 18.02 2.81
C LYS A 134 -15.85 18.76 2.59
N ASP A 135 -16.43 18.64 1.39
CA ASP A 135 -17.73 19.20 1.01
C ASP A 135 -18.92 18.26 1.31
N ASN A 136 -18.72 17.25 2.18
CA ASN A 136 -19.73 16.30 2.64
C ASN A 136 -20.35 15.42 1.54
N ARG A 137 -19.67 15.25 0.40
CA ARG A 137 -20.08 14.33 -0.68
C ARG A 137 -19.43 12.96 -0.48
N ILE A 138 -20.15 11.89 -0.82
CA ILE A 138 -19.61 10.51 -0.71
C ILE A 138 -18.50 10.33 -1.74
N VAL A 139 -17.30 9.99 -1.27
CA VAL A 139 -16.13 9.59 -2.08
C VAL A 139 -16.17 8.09 -2.32
N ALA A 140 -16.40 7.30 -1.26
CA ALA A 140 -16.51 5.85 -1.34
C ALA A 140 -17.47 5.28 -0.29
N GLU A 141 -17.98 4.08 -0.55
CA GLU A 141 -18.72 3.23 0.37
C GLU A 141 -18.09 1.84 0.44
N LEU A 142 -17.94 1.31 1.64
CA LEU A 142 -17.67 -0.09 1.92
C LEU A 142 -18.93 -0.73 2.49
N LYS A 143 -19.29 -1.90 1.97
CA LYS A 143 -20.39 -2.72 2.46
C LYS A 143 -20.00 -4.19 2.43
N ASP A 144 -19.68 -4.74 3.59
CA ASP A 144 -19.20 -6.10 3.79
C ASP A 144 -18.02 -6.47 2.86
N ASN A 145 -16.94 -5.70 2.95
CA ASN A 145 -15.74 -5.80 2.09
C ASN A 145 -15.98 -5.46 0.60
N ARG A 146 -17.23 -5.21 0.16
CA ARG A 146 -17.51 -4.71 -1.19
C ARG A 146 -17.30 -3.21 -1.20
N PHE A 147 -16.48 -2.70 -2.12
CA PHE A 147 -16.24 -1.27 -2.26
C PHE A 147 -16.97 -0.71 -3.48
N PHE A 148 -17.42 0.54 -3.35
CA PHE A 148 -17.99 1.36 -4.41
C PHE A 148 -17.40 2.77 -4.28
N VAL A 149 -16.62 3.21 -5.26
CA VAL A 149 -16.06 4.56 -5.33
C VAL A 149 -16.94 5.39 -6.24
N ASN A 150 -17.34 6.58 -5.77
CA ASN A 150 -18.19 7.49 -6.52
C ASN A 150 -17.39 8.08 -7.70
N PRO A 151 -17.73 7.76 -8.97
CA PRO A 151 -16.94 8.20 -10.11
C PRO A 151 -16.91 9.72 -10.29
N ASN A 152 -17.85 10.45 -9.66
CA ASN A 152 -18.00 11.90 -9.77
C ASN A 152 -17.34 12.67 -8.61
N ASN A 153 -16.68 11.99 -7.65
CA ASN A 153 -16.21 12.60 -6.41
C ASN A 153 -14.87 12.06 -5.88
N TYR A 154 -14.08 11.41 -6.73
CA TYR A 154 -12.72 10.96 -6.42
C TYR A 154 -11.71 11.61 -7.37
N PHE A 155 -10.45 11.71 -6.96
CA PHE A 155 -9.34 12.11 -7.83
C PHE A 155 -8.58 10.90 -8.39
N ARG A 156 -8.25 9.95 -7.51
CA ARG A 156 -7.41 8.79 -7.83
C ARG A 156 -7.82 7.60 -6.97
N ILE A 157 -7.83 6.42 -7.57
CA ILE A 157 -7.89 5.12 -6.88
C ILE A 157 -6.55 4.45 -7.10
N GLU A 158 -5.96 3.90 -6.04
CA GLU A 158 -4.85 2.96 -6.16
C GLU A 158 -5.26 1.63 -5.58
N ARG A 159 -4.98 0.56 -6.33
CA ARG A 159 -5.25 -0.82 -5.91
C ARG A 159 -4.00 -1.69 -6.14
N PRO A 160 -2.97 -1.59 -5.26
CA PRO A 160 -1.73 -2.34 -5.41
C PRO A 160 -1.93 -3.86 -5.45
N ASN A 161 -2.98 -4.39 -4.79
CA ASN A 161 -3.32 -5.81 -4.81
C ASN A 161 -4.83 -6.02 -4.49
N LYS A 162 -5.28 -7.27 -4.37
CA LYS A 162 -6.70 -7.61 -4.10
C LYS A 162 -7.15 -7.29 -2.67
N HIS A 163 -6.21 -7.05 -1.77
CA HIS A 163 -6.37 -6.92 -0.32
C HIS A 163 -6.30 -5.46 0.15
N SER A 164 -5.77 -4.55 -0.67
CA SER A 164 -5.72 -3.12 -0.40
C SER A 164 -6.59 -2.29 -1.33
N LEU A 165 -7.04 -1.13 -0.83
CA LEU A 165 -7.74 -0.09 -1.59
C LEU A 165 -7.37 1.27 -1.01
N ILE A 166 -6.85 2.16 -1.84
CA ILE A 166 -6.56 3.56 -1.50
C ILE A 166 -7.41 4.45 -2.39
N VAL A 167 -8.11 5.42 -1.80
CA VAL A 167 -8.98 6.37 -2.51
C VAL A 167 -8.62 7.79 -2.07
N TYR A 168 -8.32 8.63 -3.06
CA TYR A 168 -8.03 10.04 -2.89
C TYR A 168 -9.25 10.89 -3.27
N ASP A 169 -9.62 11.85 -2.42
CA ASP A 169 -10.68 12.83 -2.72
C ASP A 169 -10.26 13.82 -3.81
N GLN A 170 -11.19 14.66 -4.28
CA GLN A 170 -10.93 15.66 -5.31
C GLN A 170 -9.90 16.75 -4.92
N GLN A 171 -9.51 16.82 -3.64
CA GLN A 171 -8.48 17.72 -3.14
C GLN A 171 -7.12 17.01 -2.95
N GLY A 172 -7.02 15.73 -3.33
CA GLY A 172 -5.81 14.92 -3.22
C GLY A 172 -5.56 14.32 -1.83
N ASN A 173 -6.48 14.45 -0.87
CA ASN A 173 -6.33 13.82 0.44
C ASN A 173 -6.68 12.33 0.36
N GLN A 174 -5.97 11.50 1.12
CA GLN A 174 -6.33 10.09 1.30
C GLN A 174 -7.62 9.98 2.14
N ALA A 175 -8.78 9.88 1.48
CA ALA A 175 -10.08 9.73 2.14
C ALA A 175 -10.28 8.33 2.73
N LEU A 176 -9.70 7.32 2.10
CA LEU A 176 -9.69 5.93 2.56
C LEU A 176 -8.38 5.27 2.14
N ASN A 177 -7.76 4.52 3.04
CA ASN A 177 -6.77 3.51 2.75
C ASN A 177 -7.03 2.32 3.68
N VAL A 178 -7.43 1.20 3.09
CA VAL A 178 -7.72 -0.03 3.83
C VAL A 178 -6.85 -1.15 3.30
N GLU A 179 -6.26 -1.93 4.20
CA GLU A 179 -5.50 -3.13 3.88
C GLU A 179 -6.00 -4.30 4.72
N TYR A 180 -6.59 -5.30 4.07
CA TYR A 180 -7.07 -6.53 4.70
C TYR A 180 -5.93 -7.54 4.78
N LEU A 181 -5.05 -7.38 5.78
CA LEU A 181 -3.77 -8.08 5.91
C LEU A 181 -3.90 -9.62 5.91
N ASN A 182 -4.88 -10.14 6.65
CA ASN A 182 -5.26 -11.55 6.73
C ASN A 182 -6.70 -11.67 7.24
N VAL A 183 -7.26 -12.89 7.33
CA VAL A 183 -8.67 -13.15 7.71
C VAL A 183 -9.13 -12.52 9.03
N SER A 184 -8.22 -12.27 9.97
CA SER A 184 -8.53 -11.69 11.28
C SER A 184 -8.02 -10.25 11.45
N THR A 185 -7.27 -9.69 10.50
CA THR A 185 -6.59 -8.39 10.67
C THR A 185 -6.92 -7.40 9.55
N ILE A 186 -7.48 -6.25 9.88
CA ILE A 186 -7.70 -5.13 8.96
C ILE A 186 -6.92 -3.89 9.44
N LYS A 187 -6.17 -3.26 8.55
CA LYS A 187 -5.56 -1.94 8.77
C LYS A 187 -6.37 -0.86 8.05
N ILE A 188 -6.59 0.27 8.71
CA ILE A 188 -7.28 1.45 8.17
C ILE A 188 -6.46 2.70 8.42
N LEU A 189 -6.33 3.54 7.40
CA LEU A 189 -5.82 4.91 7.44
C LEU A 189 -6.77 5.79 6.62
N GLY A 190 -6.73 7.10 6.82
CA GLY A 190 -7.53 8.05 6.05
C GLY A 190 -7.89 9.32 6.80
N ARG A 191 -8.49 10.25 6.06
CA ARG A 191 -9.03 11.51 6.57
C ARG A 191 -10.56 11.48 6.46
N PHE A 192 -11.22 11.29 7.60
CA PHE A 192 -12.66 11.19 7.70
C PHE A 192 -13.24 12.57 8.03
N TYR A 193 -13.96 13.15 7.08
CA TYR A 193 -14.63 14.43 7.23
C TYR A 193 -16.03 14.25 7.84
N PHE A 194 -16.43 15.20 8.68
CA PHE A 194 -17.76 15.26 9.31
C PHE A 194 -18.32 16.68 9.19
N PRO A 195 -19.65 16.86 9.08
CA PRO A 195 -20.27 18.18 9.12
C PRO A 195 -19.90 18.96 10.39
N ASP A 196 -19.52 20.22 10.21
CA ASP A 196 -19.26 21.22 11.27
C ASP A 196 -18.18 20.85 12.29
N ARG A 197 -17.26 19.93 11.94
CA ARG A 197 -16.20 19.46 12.85
C ARG A 197 -14.84 19.34 12.16
N PRO A 198 -13.72 19.41 12.92
CA PRO A 198 -12.42 18.98 12.42
C PRO A 198 -12.48 17.54 11.90
N PRO A 199 -11.72 17.18 10.86
CA PRO A 199 -11.65 15.80 10.40
C PRO A 199 -10.94 14.92 11.43
N LEU A 200 -11.33 13.64 11.49
CA LEU A 200 -10.52 12.59 12.09
C LEU A 200 -9.45 12.18 11.07
N VAL A 201 -8.18 12.27 11.45
CA VAL A 201 -7.04 11.87 10.62
C VAL A 201 -6.39 10.66 11.25
N ILE A 202 -6.39 9.55 10.55
CA ILE A 202 -5.70 8.31 10.92
C ILE A 202 -4.55 8.14 9.92
N ASP A 203 -3.32 8.32 10.40
CA ASP A 203 -2.08 8.15 9.62
C ASP A 203 -1.11 7.20 10.35
N GLU A 204 0.00 6.85 9.71
CA GLU A 204 0.97 5.87 10.24
C GLU A 204 1.52 6.22 11.64
N ASN A 205 1.46 7.49 12.06
CA ASN A 205 1.94 7.95 13.36
C ASN A 205 0.85 7.97 14.46
N GLY A 206 -0.42 7.74 14.09
CA GLY A 206 -1.53 7.69 15.05
C GLY A 206 -2.85 8.26 14.52
N THR A 207 -3.69 8.67 15.46
CA THR A 207 -5.06 9.14 15.21
C THR A 207 -5.26 10.50 15.84
N SER A 208 -5.59 11.52 15.05
CA SER A 208 -5.80 12.90 15.53
C SER A 208 -7.16 13.47 15.15
N PHE A 209 -7.70 14.31 16.04
CA PHE A 209 -8.99 14.97 15.87
C PHE A 209 -9.00 16.29 16.63
N GLY A 210 -9.30 17.41 15.96
CA GLY A 210 -9.51 18.70 16.62
C GLY A 210 -8.36 19.24 17.48
N GLY A 211 -7.12 18.83 17.19
CA GLY A 211 -5.92 19.18 17.99
C GLY A 211 -5.55 18.16 19.06
N PHE A 212 -6.43 17.19 19.35
CA PHE A 212 -6.09 16.01 20.14
C PHE A 212 -5.42 14.94 19.26
N SER A 213 -4.53 14.13 19.84
CA SER A 213 -3.83 13.04 19.14
C SER A 213 -3.63 11.84 20.07
N LEU A 214 -3.82 10.64 19.52
CA LEU A 214 -3.57 9.34 20.14
C LEU A 214 -2.52 8.61 19.30
N SER A 215 -1.53 8.01 19.96
CA SER A 215 -0.55 7.15 19.31
C SER A 215 -0.11 6.01 20.24
N ASN A 216 0.18 4.85 19.67
CA ASN A 216 0.55 3.64 20.41
C ASN A 216 -0.48 3.20 21.46
N VAL A 217 -1.76 3.56 21.26
CA VAL A 217 -2.86 3.21 22.16
C VAL A 217 -3.51 1.93 21.67
N CYS A 218 -3.81 1.04 22.61
CA CYS A 218 -4.47 -0.21 22.28
C CYS A 218 -5.65 -0.49 23.20
N ILE A 219 -6.73 -0.94 22.57
CA ILE A 219 -8.02 -1.16 23.20
C ILE A 219 -8.35 -2.64 23.06
N GLY A 220 -8.90 -3.27 24.08
CA GLY A 220 -9.34 -4.66 24.01
C GLY A 220 -10.70 -4.81 24.68
N HIS A 221 -11.53 -5.69 24.13
CA HIS A 221 -12.81 -6.08 24.73
C HIS A 221 -13.78 -4.90 24.94
N ALA A 222 -13.71 -3.88 24.07
CA ALA A 222 -14.60 -2.74 24.13
C ALA A 222 -16.01 -3.14 23.66
N GLY A 223 -16.96 -3.29 24.58
CA GLY A 223 -18.37 -3.55 24.27
C GLY A 223 -19.14 -2.36 23.65
N GLY A 224 -18.45 -1.33 23.18
CA GLY A 224 -19.01 -0.04 22.78
C GLY A 224 -18.56 0.43 21.39
N THR A 225 -18.36 1.74 21.25
CA THR A 225 -17.74 2.37 20.08
C THR A 225 -16.31 2.79 20.43
N GLU A 226 -15.33 2.52 19.56
CA GLU A 226 -13.93 2.96 19.77
C GLU A 226 -13.77 4.49 19.74
N ILE A 227 -14.27 5.13 18.67
CA ILE A 227 -14.16 6.57 18.45
C ILE A 227 -15.58 7.14 18.31
N SER A 228 -16.08 7.75 19.38
CA SER A 228 -17.41 8.40 19.39
C SER A 228 -17.30 9.91 19.59
N PHE A 229 -18.02 10.66 18.77
CA PHE A 229 -18.16 12.11 18.86
C PHE A 229 -19.63 12.50 18.99
N ASN A 230 -20.06 12.88 20.21
CA ASN A 230 -21.36 13.52 20.46
C ASN A 230 -21.41 14.91 19.83
#